data_AF-A0A5C1MBK3-F1
#
_entry.id   AF-A0A5C1MBK3-F1
#
_cell.length_a   1.000
_cell.length_b   1.000
_cell.length_c   1.000
_cell.angle_alpha   90.00
_cell.angle_beta   90.00
_cell.angle_gamma   90.00
#
_symmetry.space_group_name_H-M   'P 1'
#
loop_
_entity.id
_entity.type
_entity.pdbx_description
1 polymer ?
#
loop_
_entity_poly.entity_id
_entity_poly.type
_entity_poly.pdbx_seq_one_letter_code
_entity_poly.pdbx_strand_id
1 'polypeptide(L)'
;MTQWSPHSRRMPASRTCRHSLVHRAALLLTASCLWLSPLHAAEPVANGQPQPDDKPSPSTAPRYSEKELEQLENSHRLFPLNEKVTAALANAYAAYGHQLFTQKRYEQADAIFLKAQELYPDDATYALLRGICNYHLKRYETARAELEQARSQAGDSIEVLFFLGLVLYDTDNRQQAVELWELALKRAPGRKEILDVLNKARKETAVEAAMDQGHSSRFDLSYDPDVDTAFALAVLDVLEAAANTVNSELDHYPQARVPIGIYKRGDFKTVTDSPDWSGGVYDGKIRLPFGGAKEMNPALRAVLYHEYAHVVVFELTRGNCPLWLNEGVAEVFGRTQYDRPLTELEHAVRRGAVTDFRKLEKSFSGLSAADAALAYQQSYSMVNHLVTTYGWYRVKQILVGLGNGLNAEAAIAAALADFNLTYDGIIREWRERLAGNGGER
;
A
#
# COMPACT_ATOMS: atom_id res chain seq x y z
N MET A 1 -6.27 -40.10 0.12
CA MET A 1 -7.47 -39.81 -0.71
C MET A 1 -8.59 -39.32 0.20
N THR A 2 -8.72 -38.01 0.35
CA THR A 2 -9.82 -37.38 1.10
C THR A 2 -10.38 -36.31 0.18
N GLN A 3 -11.54 -36.63 -0.39
CA GLN A 3 -12.28 -35.79 -1.32
C GLN A 3 -12.65 -34.47 -0.65
N TRP A 4 -12.28 -33.35 -1.27
CA TRP A 4 -12.92 -32.07 -1.04
C TRP A 4 -14.35 -32.17 -1.56
N SER A 5 -15.30 -32.43 -0.66
CA SER A 5 -16.72 -32.44 -0.99
C SER A 5 -17.24 -30.99 -1.08
N PRO A 6 -18.00 -30.61 -2.13
CA PRO A 6 -18.59 -29.29 -2.23
C PRO A 6 -19.82 -29.26 -1.33
N HIS A 7 -19.70 -28.72 -0.13
CA HIS A 7 -20.88 -28.38 0.67
C HIS A 7 -21.10 -26.88 0.64
N SER A 8 -22.17 -26.52 -0.05
CA SER A 8 -22.83 -25.23 -0.07
C SER A 8 -22.97 -24.65 1.34
N ARG A 9 -22.06 -23.74 1.73
CA ARG A 9 -22.26 -22.82 2.84
C ARG A 9 -21.85 -21.43 2.39
N ARG A 10 -22.72 -20.47 2.67
CA ARG A 10 -22.68 -19.06 2.25
C ARG A 10 -21.24 -18.50 2.32
N MET A 11 -20.74 -17.96 1.22
CA MET A 11 -19.54 -17.11 1.24
C MET A 11 -19.98 -15.66 1.46
N PRO A 12 -19.76 -15.08 2.64
CA PRO A 12 -19.69 -13.64 2.75
C PRO A 12 -18.30 -13.20 2.28
N ALA A 13 -18.27 -12.57 1.10
CA ALA A 13 -17.10 -11.90 0.56
C ALA A 13 -16.67 -10.76 1.50
N SER A 14 -15.49 -10.88 2.11
CA SER A 14 -14.83 -9.70 2.68
C SER A 14 -13.32 -9.83 2.60
N ARG A 15 -12.80 -9.97 1.39
CA ARG A 15 -11.55 -9.27 1.06
C ARG A 15 -11.95 -7.86 0.63
N THR A 16 -12.45 -7.07 1.59
CA THR A 16 -12.19 -5.64 1.43
C THR A 16 -10.70 -5.53 1.52
N CYS A 17 -10.06 -4.83 0.59
CA CYS A 17 -8.75 -4.25 0.83
C CYS A 17 -8.94 -3.20 1.95
N ARG A 18 -9.25 -3.66 3.17
CA ARG A 18 -9.18 -2.89 4.40
C ARG A 18 -7.69 -2.77 4.63
N HIS A 19 -7.10 -1.83 3.88
CA HIS A 19 -5.90 -1.13 4.26
C HIS A 19 -5.94 -1.01 5.78
N SER A 20 -4.98 -1.69 6.39
CA SER A 20 -4.94 -2.03 7.80
C SER A 20 -5.31 -0.83 8.66
N LEU A 21 -5.84 -1.06 9.87
CA LEU A 21 -6.03 -0.01 10.88
C LEU A 21 -4.80 0.92 10.97
N VAL A 22 -3.62 0.34 10.76
CA VAL A 22 -2.31 0.99 10.61
C VAL A 22 -2.26 2.03 9.49
N HIS A 23 -2.71 1.69 8.27
CA HIS A 23 -2.73 2.64 7.16
C HIS A 23 -3.76 3.77 7.36
N ARG A 24 -4.93 3.47 7.96
CA ARG A 24 -5.92 4.51 8.30
C ARG A 24 -5.41 5.46 9.37
N ALA A 25 -4.76 4.92 10.41
CA ALA A 25 -4.11 5.72 11.43
C ALA A 25 -3.01 6.59 10.82
N ALA A 26 -2.20 6.03 9.91
CA ALA A 26 -1.17 6.77 9.16
C ALA A 26 -1.76 7.93 8.35
N LEU A 27 -2.88 7.73 7.67
CA LEU A 27 -3.58 8.79 6.94
C LEU A 27 -4.12 9.90 7.86
N LEU A 28 -4.63 9.55 9.04
CA LEU A 28 -5.13 10.54 10.00
C LEU A 28 -4.00 11.40 10.57
N LEU A 29 -2.88 10.76 10.94
CA LEU A 29 -1.73 11.46 11.52
C LEU A 29 -0.90 12.22 10.48
N THR A 30 -0.76 11.71 9.26
CA THR A 30 -0.18 12.51 8.15
C THR A 30 -0.98 13.78 7.92
N ALA A 31 -2.31 13.72 7.97
CA ALA A 31 -3.14 14.91 7.83
C ALA A 31 -2.89 15.93 8.95
N SER A 32 -2.54 15.50 10.18
CA SER A 32 -2.10 16.39 11.27
C SER A 32 -0.72 17.01 11.00
N CYS A 33 0.21 16.28 10.39
CA CYS A 33 1.53 16.81 10.04
C CYS A 33 1.49 17.89 8.95
N LEU A 34 0.44 17.91 8.11
CA LEU A 34 0.22 18.97 7.11
C LEU A 34 -0.05 20.35 7.75
N TRP A 35 -0.22 20.43 9.06
CA TRP A 35 -0.45 21.66 9.82
C TRP A 35 0.77 22.14 10.59
N LEU A 36 1.88 21.38 10.56
CA LEU A 36 3.16 21.82 11.12
C LEU A 36 3.76 22.84 10.16
N SER A 37 3.27 24.08 10.23
CA SER A 37 3.92 25.21 9.57
C SER A 37 5.27 25.45 10.25
N PRO A 38 6.37 25.59 9.50
CA PRO A 38 7.60 26.14 10.07
C PRO A 38 7.26 27.50 10.69
N LEU A 39 7.63 27.70 11.96
CA LEU A 39 7.48 28.97 12.68
C LEU A 39 8.51 30.00 12.19
N HIS A 40 8.70 30.13 10.88
CA HIS A 40 9.56 31.15 10.30
C HIS A 40 8.67 32.29 9.82
N ALA A 41 8.23 33.14 10.75
CA ALA A 41 7.35 34.26 10.46
C ALA A 41 8.02 35.25 9.48
N ALA A 42 7.70 35.13 8.20
CA ALA A 42 7.60 36.29 7.33
C ALA A 42 6.11 36.61 7.24
N GLU A 43 5.68 37.66 7.97
CA GLU A 43 4.36 38.24 7.72
C GLU A 43 4.22 38.49 6.21
N PRO A 44 3.10 38.11 5.58
CA PRO A 44 2.83 38.56 4.24
C PRO A 44 2.86 40.08 4.26
N VAL A 45 3.51 40.70 3.28
CA VAL A 45 3.38 42.15 3.04
C VAL A 45 1.94 42.39 2.58
N ALA A 46 1.02 42.42 3.54
CA ALA A 46 -0.37 42.76 3.37
C ALA A 46 -0.56 44.15 4.00
N ASN A 47 -0.79 45.15 3.15
CA ASN A 47 -1.36 46.42 3.60
C ASN A 47 -2.78 46.15 4.12
N GLY A 48 -2.91 45.89 5.42
CA GLY A 48 -4.19 45.73 6.10
C GLY A 48 -4.02 45.20 7.51
N GLN A 49 -4.57 45.91 8.50
CA GLN A 49 -4.47 45.54 9.92
C GLN A 49 -5.17 44.19 10.21
N PRO A 50 -4.63 43.32 11.09
CA PRO A 50 -5.29 42.07 11.47
C PRO A 50 -6.39 42.32 12.52
N GLN A 51 -7.57 41.73 12.32
CA GLN A 51 -8.56 41.54 13.38
C GLN A 51 -8.29 40.23 14.15
N PRO A 52 -8.43 40.21 15.48
CA PRO A 52 -8.20 39.02 16.28
C PRO A 52 -9.52 38.24 16.41
N ASP A 53 -9.64 37.07 15.75
CA ASP A 53 -10.44 35.92 16.24
C ASP A 53 -10.51 34.71 15.28
N ASP A 54 -9.91 34.75 14.09
CA ASP A 54 -9.96 33.59 13.19
C ASP A 54 -8.86 32.56 13.48
N LYS A 55 -9.26 31.43 14.08
CA LYS A 55 -8.50 30.18 13.93
C LYS A 55 -8.53 29.79 12.44
N PRO A 56 -7.38 29.64 11.76
CA PRO A 56 -7.37 29.38 10.32
C PRO A 56 -7.94 27.99 9.99
N SER A 57 -8.89 27.97 9.05
CA SER A 57 -9.47 26.77 8.44
C SER A 57 -8.46 26.01 7.55
N PRO A 58 -8.70 24.73 7.17
CA PRO A 58 -7.76 23.85 6.45
C PRO A 58 -7.31 24.25 5.05
N SER A 59 -7.67 25.45 4.59
CA SER A 59 -7.61 25.86 3.19
C SER A 59 -6.67 27.04 2.94
N THR A 60 -5.88 27.50 3.92
CA THR A 60 -5.18 28.80 3.83
C THR A 60 -3.65 28.73 3.71
N ALA A 61 -3.04 27.55 3.58
CA ALA A 61 -1.61 27.47 3.24
C ALA A 61 -1.41 28.05 1.82
N PRO A 62 -0.52 29.04 1.62
CA PRO A 62 -0.27 29.62 0.31
C PRO A 62 0.17 28.55 -0.68
N ARG A 63 -0.46 28.51 -1.86
CA ARG A 63 -0.04 27.64 -2.95
C ARG A 63 1.06 28.34 -3.74
N TYR A 64 2.16 27.64 -3.96
CA TYR A 64 3.26 28.11 -4.80
C TYR A 64 3.26 27.35 -6.12
N SER A 65 3.49 28.07 -7.20
CA SER A 65 3.88 27.54 -8.50
C SER A 65 5.39 27.38 -8.58
N GLU A 66 5.85 26.54 -9.51
CA GLU A 66 7.28 26.38 -9.79
C GLU A 66 7.95 27.71 -10.15
N LYS A 67 7.23 28.60 -10.84
CA LYS A 67 7.72 29.93 -11.20
C LYS A 67 7.91 30.84 -9.98
N GLU A 68 7.01 30.79 -9.01
CA GLU A 68 7.16 31.55 -7.75
C GLU A 68 8.31 31.01 -6.90
N LEU A 69 8.51 29.69 -6.89
CA LEU A 69 9.71 29.09 -6.28
C LEU A 69 10.99 29.56 -6.96
N GLU A 70 11.05 29.56 -8.29
CA GLU A 70 12.22 30.02 -9.04
C GLU A 70 12.53 31.51 -8.75
N GLN A 71 11.50 32.35 -8.59
CA GLN A 71 11.68 33.76 -8.20
C GLN A 71 12.27 33.91 -6.80
N LEU A 72 11.83 33.09 -5.84
CA LEU A 72 12.38 33.08 -4.49
C LEU A 72 13.80 32.49 -4.46
N GLU A 73 14.07 31.44 -5.22
CA GLU A 73 15.40 30.86 -5.40
C GLU A 73 16.40 31.90 -5.96
N ASN A 74 15.99 32.64 -6.99
CA ASN A 74 16.80 33.72 -7.55
C ASN A 74 17.01 34.86 -6.54
N SER A 75 15.98 35.19 -5.76
CA SER A 75 16.07 36.22 -4.71
C SER A 75 17.04 35.79 -3.60
N HIS A 76 17.01 34.53 -3.18
CA HIS A 76 17.94 33.97 -2.21
C HIS A 76 19.37 33.92 -2.76
N ARG A 77 19.56 33.59 -4.04
CA ARG A 77 20.88 33.64 -4.71
C ARG A 77 21.49 35.04 -4.71
N LEU A 78 20.66 36.08 -4.88
CA LEU A 78 21.11 37.48 -4.84
C LEU A 78 21.37 37.97 -3.42
N PHE A 79 20.63 37.47 -2.44
CA PHE A 79 20.69 37.90 -1.04
C PHE A 79 20.80 36.72 -0.06
N PRO A 80 21.87 35.90 -0.12
CA PRO A 80 21.96 34.64 0.62
C PRO A 80 22.05 34.83 2.14
N LEU A 81 22.52 35.99 2.61
CA LEU A 81 22.60 36.33 4.04
C LEU A 81 21.32 37.00 4.57
N ASN A 82 20.31 37.22 3.73
CA ASN A 82 19.06 37.84 4.16
C ASN A 82 18.13 36.77 4.75
N GLU A 83 18.04 36.73 6.08
CA GLU A 83 17.21 35.75 6.80
C GLU A 83 15.74 35.78 6.39
N LYS A 84 15.17 36.94 6.04
CA LYS A 84 13.77 37.03 5.60
C LYS A 84 13.55 36.34 4.25
N VAL A 85 14.51 36.47 3.33
CA VAL A 85 14.46 35.82 2.01
C VAL A 85 14.63 34.32 2.16
N THR A 86 15.56 33.89 3.02
CA THR A 86 15.80 32.48 3.35
C THR A 86 14.57 31.83 3.98
N ALA A 87 13.95 32.50 4.97
CA ALA A 87 12.71 32.05 5.61
C ALA A 87 11.55 31.96 4.61
N ALA A 88 11.38 32.97 3.76
CA ALA A 88 10.34 32.96 2.73
C ALA A 88 10.52 31.81 1.74
N LEU A 89 11.76 31.52 1.31
CA LEU A 89 12.05 30.40 0.41
C LEU A 89 11.79 29.04 1.10
N ALA A 90 12.24 28.86 2.34
CA ALA A 90 12.00 27.61 3.07
C ALA A 90 10.51 27.35 3.31
N ASN A 91 9.73 28.38 3.64
CA ASN A 91 8.27 28.29 3.76
C ASN A 91 7.60 27.94 2.43
N ALA A 92 8.08 28.53 1.33
CA ALA A 92 7.57 28.22 0.00
C ALA A 92 7.86 26.78 -0.41
N TYR A 93 9.07 26.27 -0.14
CA TYR A 93 9.38 24.86 -0.30
C TYR A 93 8.50 23.97 0.57
N ALA A 94 8.31 24.29 1.85
CA ALA A 94 7.44 23.53 2.73
C ALA A 94 6.01 23.43 2.15
N ALA A 95 5.42 24.57 1.77
CA ALA A 95 4.07 24.63 1.22
C ALA A 95 3.93 23.88 -0.11
N TYR A 96 4.90 24.01 -1.02
CA TYR A 96 4.91 23.28 -2.28
C TYR A 96 5.12 21.77 -2.08
N GLY A 97 6.01 21.38 -1.16
CA GLY A 97 6.21 19.98 -0.76
C GLY A 97 4.93 19.37 -0.21
N HIS A 98 4.18 20.09 0.63
CA HIS A 98 2.86 19.67 1.11
C HIS A 98 1.83 19.52 -0.03
N GLN A 99 1.84 20.42 -1.01
CA GLN A 99 1.00 20.29 -2.20
C GLN A 99 1.32 18.99 -2.97
N LEU A 100 2.60 18.70 -3.21
CA LEU A 100 3.02 17.45 -3.85
C LEU A 100 2.65 16.23 -3.00
N PHE A 101 2.80 16.32 -1.68
CA PHE A 101 2.44 15.26 -0.74
C PHE A 101 0.95 14.93 -0.80
N THR A 102 0.08 15.94 -0.78
CA THR A 102 -1.39 15.74 -0.89
C THR A 102 -1.80 15.15 -2.24
N GLN A 103 -1.00 15.38 -3.28
CA GLN A 103 -1.12 14.73 -4.60
C GLN A 103 -0.48 13.33 -4.65
N LYS A 104 0.00 12.80 -3.52
CA LYS A 104 0.73 11.51 -3.41
C LYS A 104 2.04 11.45 -4.23
N ARG A 105 2.58 12.60 -4.63
CA ARG A 105 3.88 12.73 -5.31
C ARG A 105 5.01 12.75 -4.29
N TYR A 106 5.10 11.71 -3.46
CA TYR A 106 5.99 11.63 -2.30
C TYR A 106 7.47 11.80 -2.65
N GLU A 107 7.90 11.23 -3.78
CA GLU A 107 9.28 11.35 -4.30
C GLU A 107 9.67 12.82 -4.52
N GLN A 108 8.76 13.58 -5.12
CA GLN A 108 9.00 14.99 -5.45
C GLN A 108 8.82 15.86 -4.20
N ALA A 109 7.89 15.49 -3.31
CA ALA A 109 7.73 16.15 -2.03
C ALA A 109 9.00 16.02 -1.18
N ASP A 110 9.60 14.83 -1.08
CA ASP A 110 10.87 14.59 -0.37
C ASP A 110 11.99 15.47 -0.93
N ALA A 111 12.14 15.53 -2.26
CA ALA A 111 13.14 16.38 -2.90
C ALA A 111 12.96 17.88 -2.59
N ILE A 112 11.71 18.35 -2.48
CA ILE A 112 11.42 19.74 -2.12
C ILE A 112 11.64 19.99 -0.62
N PHE A 113 11.27 19.04 0.25
CA PHE A 113 11.54 19.16 1.68
C PHE A 113 13.04 19.11 1.99
N LEU A 114 13.84 18.37 1.22
CA LEU A 114 15.30 18.40 1.32
C LEU A 114 15.84 19.81 1.07
N LYS A 115 15.36 20.50 0.03
CA LYS A 115 15.75 21.90 -0.21
C LYS A 115 15.39 22.82 0.94
N ALA A 116 14.26 22.59 1.62
CA ALA A 116 13.89 23.37 2.81
C ALA A 116 14.82 23.06 4.01
N GLN A 117 15.17 21.78 4.20
CA GLN A 117 16.12 21.33 5.22
C GLN A 117 17.53 21.87 5.00
N GLU A 118 17.98 22.03 3.74
CA GLU A 118 19.27 22.65 3.42
C GLU A 118 19.35 24.12 3.89
N LEU A 119 18.21 24.83 3.91
CA LEU A 119 18.14 26.21 4.41
C LEU A 119 18.06 26.27 5.94
N TYR A 120 17.41 25.29 6.57
CA TYR A 120 17.27 25.17 8.03
C TYR A 120 17.55 23.74 8.51
N PRO A 121 18.83 23.34 8.65
CA PRO A 121 19.21 21.96 8.97
C PRO A 121 18.75 21.49 10.36
N ASP A 122 18.57 22.45 11.27
CA ASP A 122 18.18 22.20 12.67
C ASP A 122 16.67 22.18 12.89
N ASP A 123 15.85 22.50 11.87
CA ASP A 123 14.39 22.39 11.97
C ASP A 123 13.95 20.94 11.75
N ALA A 124 13.59 20.29 12.87
CA ALA A 124 13.10 18.91 12.91
C ALA A 124 11.87 18.65 12.03
N THR A 125 11.12 19.69 11.66
CA THR A 125 9.91 19.57 10.83
C THR A 125 10.26 18.98 9.47
N TYR A 126 11.37 19.41 8.85
CA TYR A 126 11.73 18.92 7.53
C TYR A 126 12.21 17.46 7.56
N ALA A 127 13.00 17.08 8.56
CA ALA A 127 13.39 15.68 8.77
C ALA A 127 12.15 14.80 9.02
N LEU A 128 11.17 15.26 9.81
CA LEU A 128 9.90 14.55 10.00
C LEU A 128 9.14 14.37 8.67
N LEU A 129 8.96 15.44 7.89
CA LEU A 129 8.23 15.40 6.62
C LEU A 129 8.90 14.50 5.59
N ARG A 130 10.24 14.53 5.51
CA ARG A 130 11.03 13.62 4.66
C ARG A 130 10.92 12.18 5.12
N GLY A 131 10.97 11.94 6.44
CA GLY A 131 10.74 10.63 7.04
C GLY A 131 9.38 10.04 6.68
N ILE A 132 8.32 10.86 6.74
CA ILE A 132 6.97 10.47 6.33
C ILE A 132 6.89 10.18 4.82
N CYS A 133 7.50 11.02 3.98
CA CYS A 133 7.56 10.78 2.53
C CYS A 133 8.24 9.43 2.23
N ASN A 134 9.39 9.18 2.86
CA ASN A 134 10.17 7.96 2.65
C ASN A 134 9.46 6.71 3.20
N TYR A 135 8.68 6.83 4.28
CA TYR A 135 7.78 5.76 4.74
C TYR A 135 6.74 5.41 3.67
N HIS A 136 6.09 6.41 3.05
CA HIS A 136 5.14 6.17 1.95
C HIS A 136 5.80 5.64 0.67
N LEU A 137 7.09 5.95 0.46
CA LEU A 137 7.92 5.40 -0.61
C LEU A 137 8.48 4.00 -0.30
N LYS A 138 8.19 3.44 0.89
CA LYS A 138 8.73 2.16 1.37
C LYS A 138 10.26 2.12 1.49
N ARG A 139 10.89 3.28 1.58
CA ARG A 139 12.32 3.46 1.85
C ARG A 139 12.54 3.46 3.35
N TYR A 140 12.29 2.33 4.01
CA TYR A 140 12.22 2.24 5.47
C TYR A 140 13.51 2.66 6.17
N GLU A 141 14.68 2.33 5.61
CA GLU A 141 15.97 2.76 6.17
C GLU A 141 16.12 4.29 6.15
N THR A 142 15.84 4.92 5.01
CA THR A 142 15.85 6.39 4.90
C THR A 142 14.79 7.01 5.79
N ALA A 143 13.58 6.45 5.82
CA ALA A 143 12.50 6.93 6.67
C ALA A 143 12.90 6.90 8.16
N ARG A 144 13.51 5.80 8.61
CA ARG A 144 14.01 5.64 9.97
C ARG A 144 15.07 6.69 10.29
N ALA A 145 16.07 6.86 9.43
CA ALA A 145 17.15 7.82 9.65
C ALA A 145 16.63 9.26 9.80
N GLU A 146 15.74 9.69 8.90
CA GLU A 146 15.15 11.04 8.94
C GLU A 146 14.25 11.24 10.18
N LEU A 147 13.47 10.22 10.56
CA LEU A 147 12.62 10.30 11.75
C LEU A 147 13.44 10.25 13.06
N GLU A 148 14.53 9.49 13.12
CA GLU A 148 15.47 9.50 14.25
C GLU A 148 16.21 10.85 14.35
N GLN A 149 16.56 11.46 13.22
CA GLN A 149 17.08 12.82 13.18
C GLN A 149 16.06 13.82 13.75
N ALA A 150 14.82 13.79 13.27
CA ALA A 150 13.75 14.65 13.80
C ALA A 150 13.55 14.46 15.31
N ARG A 151 13.61 13.21 15.79
CA ARG A 151 13.56 12.86 17.21
C ARG A 151 14.72 13.46 18.00
N SER A 152 15.93 13.45 17.46
CA SER A 152 17.11 14.00 18.12
C SER A 152 17.05 15.53 18.28
N GLN A 153 16.40 16.21 17.33
CA GLN A 153 16.30 17.67 17.29
C GLN A 153 15.12 18.22 18.12
N ALA A 154 13.95 17.59 18.04
CA ALA A 154 12.72 18.08 18.69
C ALA A 154 12.18 17.16 19.80
N GLY A 155 12.86 16.05 20.10
CA GLY A 155 12.44 15.08 21.10
C GLY A 155 11.29 14.18 20.64
N ASP A 156 10.62 13.56 21.63
CA ASP A 156 9.56 12.58 21.43
C ASP A 156 8.21 13.23 21.08
N SER A 157 8.10 13.85 19.90
CA SER A 157 6.80 14.30 19.38
C SER A 157 5.91 13.10 19.02
N ILE A 158 4.58 13.29 19.06
CA ILE A 158 3.62 12.20 18.81
C ILE A 158 3.78 11.67 17.39
N GLU A 159 3.99 12.57 16.43
CA GLU A 159 4.17 12.28 15.02
C GLU A 159 5.44 11.46 14.79
N VAL A 160 6.57 11.87 15.37
CA VAL A 160 7.84 11.14 15.27
C VAL A 160 7.72 9.74 15.86
N LEU A 161 7.19 9.61 17.09
CA LEU A 161 7.01 8.31 17.74
C LEU A 161 6.07 7.40 16.93
N PHE A 162 5.00 7.96 16.39
CA PHE A 162 4.03 7.21 15.61
C PHE A 162 4.63 6.69 14.31
N PHE A 163 5.27 7.55 13.51
CA PHE A 163 5.88 7.13 12.24
C PHE A 163 7.11 6.25 12.43
N LEU A 164 7.93 6.46 13.46
CA LEU A 164 8.99 5.50 13.81
C LEU A 164 8.41 4.14 14.19
N GLY A 165 7.33 4.13 14.98
CA GLY A 165 6.61 2.90 15.30
C GLY A 165 6.06 2.21 14.06
N LEU A 166 5.55 2.95 13.07
CA LEU A 166 5.12 2.39 11.78
C LEU A 166 6.29 1.77 11.00
N VAL A 167 7.43 2.46 10.92
CA VAL A 167 8.63 1.93 10.25
C VAL A 167 9.10 0.65 10.95
N LEU A 168 9.14 0.63 12.28
CA LEU A 168 9.55 -0.55 13.05
C LEU A 168 8.54 -1.70 12.91
N TYR A 169 7.24 -1.40 12.90
CA TYR A 169 6.19 -2.38 12.71
C TYR A 169 6.27 -3.04 11.32
N ASP A 170 6.48 -2.24 10.28
CA ASP A 170 6.62 -2.71 8.89
C ASP A 170 7.95 -3.44 8.63
N THR A 171 8.97 -3.23 9.47
CA THR A 171 10.29 -3.90 9.39
C THR A 171 10.46 -5.01 10.43
N ASP A 172 9.35 -5.59 10.90
CA ASP A 172 9.29 -6.73 11.83
C ASP A 172 9.83 -6.46 13.26
N ASN A 173 10.17 -5.22 13.60
CA ASN A 173 10.61 -4.79 14.94
C ASN A 173 9.43 -4.42 15.85
N ARG A 174 8.44 -5.31 15.97
CA ARG A 174 7.11 -5.02 16.58
C ARG A 174 7.17 -4.63 18.05
N GLN A 175 8.05 -5.25 18.84
CA GLN A 175 8.17 -4.93 20.26
C GLN A 175 8.60 -3.46 20.46
N GLN A 176 9.56 -2.97 19.67
CA GLN A 176 9.97 -1.57 19.71
C GLN A 176 8.86 -0.65 19.19
N ALA A 177 8.10 -1.07 18.16
CA ALA A 177 6.93 -0.31 17.70
C ALA A 177 5.86 -0.15 18.80
N VAL A 178 5.57 -1.21 19.55
CA VAL A 178 4.68 -1.21 20.72
C VAL A 178 5.16 -0.19 21.76
N GLU A 179 6.45 -0.22 22.10
CA GLU A 179 7.04 0.71 23.08
C GLU A 179 6.92 2.19 22.64
N LEU A 180 7.17 2.49 21.37
CA LEU A 180 7.02 3.85 20.84
C LEU A 180 5.56 4.34 20.84
N TRP A 181 4.62 3.47 20.49
CA TRP A 181 3.19 3.83 20.50
C TRP A 181 2.61 3.94 21.92
N GLU A 182 3.11 3.15 22.87
CA GLU A 182 2.82 3.34 24.29
C GLU A 182 3.31 4.70 24.79
N LEU A 183 4.54 5.08 24.41
CA LEU A 183 5.09 6.40 24.73
C LEU A 183 4.26 7.53 24.09
N ALA A 184 3.83 7.35 22.84
CA ALA A 184 2.98 8.32 22.14
C ALA A 184 1.61 8.49 22.81
N LEU A 185 0.97 7.39 23.23
CA LEU A 185 -0.30 7.44 23.98
C LEU A 185 -0.15 8.03 25.38
N LYS A 186 0.99 7.83 26.04
CA LYS A 186 1.28 8.49 27.32
C LYS A 186 1.34 10.01 27.18
N ARG A 187 1.86 10.50 26.05
CA ARG A 187 1.94 11.94 25.71
C ARG A 187 0.59 12.53 25.30
N ALA A 188 -0.21 11.78 24.53
CA ALA A 188 -1.56 12.17 24.14
C ALA A 188 -2.58 11.06 24.43
N PRO A 189 -3.06 10.98 25.69
CA PRO A 189 -4.11 10.04 26.06
C PRO A 189 -5.38 10.32 25.24
N GLY A 190 -5.98 9.28 24.64
CA GLY A 190 -7.23 9.38 23.89
C GLY A 190 -7.09 9.45 22.36
N ARG A 191 -5.88 9.40 21.81
CA ARG A 191 -5.64 9.26 20.36
C ARG A 191 -6.03 7.86 19.89
N LYS A 192 -7.29 7.69 19.47
CA LYS A 192 -7.86 6.39 19.05
C LYS A 192 -7.05 5.73 17.94
N GLU A 193 -6.53 6.52 17.01
CA GLU A 193 -5.72 6.03 15.90
C GLU A 193 -4.41 5.35 16.37
N ILE A 194 -3.79 5.84 17.45
CA ILE A 194 -2.59 5.22 18.05
C ILE A 194 -2.99 3.99 18.87
N LEU A 195 -4.11 4.07 19.60
CA LEU A 195 -4.64 2.94 20.37
C LEU A 195 -5.01 1.74 19.48
N ASP A 196 -5.61 1.99 18.32
CA ASP A 196 -6.01 0.94 17.38
C ASP A 196 -4.77 0.19 16.83
N VAL A 197 -3.70 0.90 16.46
CA VAL A 197 -2.45 0.27 15.99
C VAL A 197 -1.70 -0.44 17.10
N LEU A 198 -1.67 0.13 18.31
CA LEU A 198 -1.05 -0.51 19.47
C LEU A 198 -1.76 -1.81 19.84
N ASN A 199 -3.09 -1.80 19.88
CA ASN A 199 -3.89 -2.99 20.17
C ASN A 199 -3.68 -4.08 19.11
N LYS A 200 -3.59 -3.70 17.83
CA LYS A 200 -3.25 -4.63 16.75
C LYS A 200 -1.86 -5.24 16.97
N ALA A 201 -0.83 -4.40 17.16
CA ALA A 201 0.54 -4.89 17.32
C ALA A 201 0.74 -5.73 18.59
N ARG A 202 0.05 -5.42 19.69
CA ARG A 202 0.08 -6.26 20.91
C ARG A 202 -0.52 -7.64 20.68
N LYS A 203 -1.67 -7.73 19.99
CA LYS A 203 -2.28 -9.02 19.63
C LYS A 203 -1.34 -9.86 18.77
N GLU A 204 -0.74 -9.24 17.76
CA GLU A 204 0.22 -9.91 16.89
C GLU A 204 1.48 -10.35 17.63
N THR A 205 2.09 -9.47 18.42
CA THR A 205 3.29 -9.77 19.20
C THR A 205 3.02 -10.91 20.19
N ALA A 206 1.84 -10.95 20.82
CA ALA A 206 1.49 -12.03 21.74
C ALA A 206 1.37 -13.40 21.06
N VAL A 207 0.81 -13.46 19.85
CA VAL A 207 0.72 -14.71 19.07
C VAL A 207 2.11 -15.10 18.53
N GLU A 208 2.82 -14.14 17.94
CA GLU A 208 4.07 -14.39 17.22
C GLU A 208 5.27 -14.63 18.16
N ALA A 209 5.22 -14.21 19.42
CA ALA A 209 6.28 -14.46 20.40
C ALA A 209 6.51 -15.96 20.69
N ALA A 210 5.51 -16.80 20.45
CA ALA A 210 5.60 -18.25 20.63
C ALA A 210 5.95 -18.99 19.32
N MET A 211 6.08 -18.28 18.20
CA MET A 211 6.32 -18.88 16.89
C MET A 211 7.80 -19.10 16.63
N ASP A 212 8.11 -20.23 15.99
CA ASP A 212 9.44 -20.50 15.49
C ASP A 212 9.77 -19.57 14.32
N GLN A 213 11.06 -19.30 14.14
CA GLN A 213 11.56 -18.34 13.15
C GLN A 213 12.41 -19.03 12.08
N GLY A 214 12.39 -18.48 10.87
CA GLY A 214 13.23 -18.84 9.75
C GLY A 214 13.43 -17.63 8.83
N HIS A 215 14.33 -17.72 7.87
CA HIS A 215 14.53 -16.65 6.90
C HIS A 215 15.10 -17.21 5.59
N SER A 216 14.97 -16.43 4.53
CA SER A 216 15.62 -16.63 3.24
C SER A 216 16.21 -15.31 2.74
N SER A 217 16.56 -15.22 1.45
CA SER A 217 17.12 -13.99 0.90
C SER A 217 16.12 -12.82 0.96
N ARG A 218 14.84 -13.10 0.68
CA ARG A 218 13.80 -12.08 0.51
C ARG A 218 12.71 -12.12 1.57
N PHE A 219 12.73 -13.10 2.47
CA PHE A 219 11.64 -13.34 3.40
C PHE A 219 12.15 -13.61 4.80
N ASP A 220 11.41 -13.12 5.79
CA ASP A 220 11.54 -13.51 7.18
C ASP A 220 10.26 -14.27 7.55
N LEU A 221 10.39 -15.48 8.10
CA LEU A 221 9.28 -16.39 8.35
C LEU A 221 9.10 -16.61 9.84
N SER A 222 7.87 -16.45 10.31
CA SER A 222 7.41 -16.97 11.60
C SER A 222 6.36 -18.06 11.37
N TYR A 223 6.42 -19.18 12.09
CA TYR A 223 5.43 -20.25 11.99
C TYR A 223 5.09 -20.86 13.35
N ASP A 224 3.84 -21.31 13.52
CA ASP A 224 3.42 -21.96 14.76
C ASP A 224 4.29 -23.21 15.05
N PRO A 225 4.66 -23.49 16.32
CA PRO A 225 5.54 -24.62 16.67
C PRO A 225 5.06 -26.01 16.24
N ASP A 226 3.75 -26.15 15.97
CA ASP A 226 3.16 -27.42 15.51
C ASP A 226 3.22 -27.59 13.98
N VAL A 227 3.71 -26.58 13.25
CA VAL A 227 3.93 -26.67 11.82
C VAL A 227 5.23 -27.41 11.56
N ASP A 228 5.17 -28.42 10.70
CA ASP A 228 6.36 -29.17 10.29
C ASP A 228 7.39 -28.22 9.65
N THR A 229 8.61 -28.19 10.20
CA THR A 229 9.67 -27.30 9.73
C THR A 229 10.01 -27.53 8.25
N ALA A 230 9.96 -28.78 7.75
CA ALA A 230 10.22 -29.04 6.34
C ALA A 230 9.12 -28.45 5.44
N PHE A 231 7.85 -28.51 5.88
CA PHE A 231 6.76 -27.79 5.21
C PHE A 231 6.97 -26.26 5.24
N ALA A 232 7.36 -25.71 6.39
CA ALA A 232 7.62 -24.28 6.55
C ALA A 232 8.75 -23.78 5.60
N LEU A 233 9.83 -24.55 5.48
CA LEU A 233 10.92 -24.28 4.52
C LEU A 233 10.46 -24.45 3.07
N ALA A 234 9.62 -25.46 2.77
CA ALA A 234 9.04 -25.61 1.44
C ALA A 234 8.15 -24.42 1.03
N VAL A 235 7.47 -23.77 1.98
CA VAL A 235 6.73 -22.51 1.73
C VAL A 235 7.70 -21.39 1.31
N LEU A 236 8.85 -21.25 1.99
CA LEU A 236 9.89 -20.28 1.61
C LEU A 236 10.41 -20.52 0.20
N ASP A 237 10.74 -21.77 -0.15
CA ASP A 237 11.24 -22.11 -1.49
C ASP A 237 10.25 -21.74 -2.60
N VAL A 238 8.96 -21.98 -2.36
CA VAL A 238 7.90 -21.60 -3.32
C VAL A 238 7.75 -20.08 -3.42
N LEU A 239 7.87 -19.36 -2.31
CA LEU A 239 7.80 -17.90 -2.31
C LEU A 239 9.02 -17.26 -2.99
N GLU A 240 10.21 -17.85 -2.86
CA GLU A 240 11.40 -17.41 -3.61
C GLU A 240 11.22 -17.66 -5.12
N ALA A 241 10.63 -18.79 -5.52
CA ALA A 241 10.27 -19.04 -6.90
C ALA A 241 9.21 -18.05 -7.42
N ALA A 242 8.18 -17.77 -6.61
CA ALA A 242 7.17 -16.76 -6.91
C ALA A 242 7.81 -15.38 -7.06
N ALA A 243 8.73 -15.01 -6.18
CA ALA A 243 9.46 -13.75 -6.25
C ALA A 243 10.24 -13.60 -7.54
N ASN A 244 10.99 -14.63 -7.95
CA ASN A 244 11.73 -14.58 -9.21
C ASN A 244 10.79 -14.38 -10.41
N THR A 245 9.66 -15.10 -10.46
CA THR A 245 8.69 -14.98 -11.56
C THR A 245 8.00 -13.61 -11.56
N VAL A 246 7.36 -13.23 -10.45
CA VAL A 246 6.55 -12.01 -10.37
C VAL A 246 7.42 -10.76 -10.57
N ASN A 247 8.60 -10.71 -9.95
CA ASN A 247 9.51 -9.56 -10.08
C ASN A 247 10.05 -9.42 -11.50
N SER A 248 10.31 -10.52 -12.19
CA SER A 248 10.76 -10.50 -13.59
C SER A 248 9.67 -9.99 -14.52
N GLU A 249 8.42 -10.45 -14.36
CA GLU A 249 7.31 -10.05 -15.23
C GLU A 249 6.90 -8.59 -15.01
N LEU A 250 6.85 -8.15 -13.75
CA LEU A 250 6.50 -6.77 -13.39
C LEU A 250 7.71 -5.82 -13.34
N ASP A 251 8.91 -6.32 -13.59
CA ASP A 251 10.18 -5.58 -13.54
C ASP A 251 10.29 -4.70 -12.28
N HIS A 252 9.93 -5.26 -11.13
CA HIS A 252 9.95 -4.56 -9.84
C HIS A 252 10.46 -5.51 -8.76
N TYR A 253 11.44 -5.05 -7.99
CA TYR A 253 12.17 -5.88 -7.05
C TYR A 253 12.07 -5.25 -5.66
N PRO A 254 11.13 -5.72 -4.81
CA PRO A 254 11.06 -5.32 -3.40
C PRO A 254 12.43 -5.43 -2.73
N GLN A 255 12.88 -4.34 -2.11
CA GLN A 255 14.19 -4.28 -1.44
C GLN A 255 14.12 -4.75 0.02
N ALA A 256 12.99 -4.47 0.67
CA ALA A 256 12.74 -4.93 2.03
C ALA A 256 12.42 -6.43 2.02
N ARG A 257 12.87 -7.15 3.05
CA ARG A 257 12.41 -8.52 3.28
C ARG A 257 10.93 -8.51 3.62
N VAL A 258 10.20 -9.45 3.04
CA VAL A 258 8.76 -9.57 3.23
C VAL A 258 8.51 -10.52 4.39
N PRO A 259 7.86 -10.07 5.49
CA PRO A 259 7.55 -10.95 6.59
C PRO A 259 6.44 -11.93 6.20
N ILE A 260 6.55 -13.16 6.67
CA ILE A 260 5.58 -14.24 6.48
C ILE A 260 5.18 -14.80 7.84
N GLY A 261 3.89 -15.08 8.02
CA GLY A 261 3.38 -15.81 9.18
C GLY A 261 2.56 -17.03 8.75
N ILE A 262 2.93 -18.22 9.22
CA ILE A 262 2.13 -19.43 9.05
C ILE A 262 1.40 -19.73 10.36
N TYR A 263 0.08 -19.58 10.32
CA TYR A 263 -0.79 -19.70 11.48
C TYR A 263 -1.67 -20.94 11.40
N LYS A 264 -2.04 -21.48 12.56
CA LYS A 264 -3.24 -22.29 12.76
C LYS A 264 -4.46 -21.45 12.42
N ARG A 265 -5.53 -22.12 11.98
CA ARG A 265 -6.76 -21.43 11.56
C ARG A 265 -7.38 -20.55 12.66
N GLY A 266 -7.30 -20.97 13.93
CA GLY A 266 -7.81 -20.20 15.07
C GLY A 266 -7.03 -18.89 15.26
N ASP A 267 -5.71 -18.97 15.29
CA ASP A 267 -4.83 -17.82 15.50
C ASP A 267 -4.84 -16.88 14.28
N PHE A 268 -4.94 -17.44 13.07
CA PHE A 268 -5.14 -16.67 11.84
C PHE A 268 -6.36 -15.75 11.94
N LYS A 269 -7.49 -16.27 12.45
CA LYS A 269 -8.72 -15.49 12.64
C LYS A 269 -8.52 -14.37 13.67
N THR A 270 -7.86 -14.69 14.77
CA THR A 270 -7.57 -13.73 15.86
C THR A 270 -6.73 -12.55 15.37
N VAL A 271 -5.79 -12.81 14.45
CA VAL A 271 -4.85 -11.79 13.96
C VAL A 271 -5.38 -11.00 12.76
N THR A 272 -6.12 -11.64 11.84
CA THR A 272 -6.45 -11.03 10.54
C THR A 272 -7.87 -10.46 10.43
N ASP A 273 -8.75 -10.76 11.39
CA ASP A 273 -10.20 -10.51 11.31
C ASP A 273 -10.83 -11.01 9.99
N SER A 274 -10.15 -11.90 9.25
CA SER A 274 -10.53 -12.32 7.91
C SER A 274 -11.47 -13.53 7.94
N PRO A 275 -12.31 -13.73 6.91
CA PRO A 275 -13.20 -14.88 6.85
C PRO A 275 -12.45 -16.22 6.91
N ASP A 276 -13.07 -17.22 7.54
CA ASP A 276 -12.49 -18.55 7.80
C ASP A 276 -12.04 -19.33 6.53
N TRP A 277 -12.42 -18.85 5.34
CA TRP A 277 -12.12 -19.46 4.04
C TRP A 277 -10.99 -18.77 3.26
N SER A 278 -10.40 -17.67 3.77
CA SER A 278 -9.31 -17.00 3.07
C SER A 278 -8.11 -17.94 2.89
N GLY A 279 -7.58 -18.04 1.66
CA GLY A 279 -6.41 -18.87 1.36
C GLY A 279 -5.10 -18.30 1.93
N GLY A 280 -5.08 -17.00 2.18
CA GLY A 280 -3.98 -16.20 2.69
C GLY A 280 -4.45 -14.73 2.77
N VAL A 281 -3.64 -13.85 3.34
CA VAL A 281 -3.87 -12.40 3.28
C VAL A 281 -2.52 -11.70 3.22
N TYR A 282 -2.40 -10.68 2.37
CA TYR A 282 -1.34 -9.69 2.45
C TYR A 282 -1.85 -8.38 3.06
N ASP A 283 -1.30 -7.98 4.23
CA ASP A 283 -1.62 -6.71 4.91
C ASP A 283 -0.37 -5.86 5.24
N GLY A 284 0.73 -6.12 4.52
CA GLY A 284 2.10 -5.73 4.88
C GLY A 284 2.93 -6.95 5.32
N LYS A 285 2.25 -8.02 5.75
CA LYS A 285 2.80 -9.36 6.00
C LYS A 285 2.02 -10.37 5.18
N ILE A 286 2.68 -11.40 4.66
CA ILE A 286 2.00 -12.55 4.05
C ILE A 286 1.54 -13.46 5.20
N ARG A 287 0.23 -13.57 5.41
CA ARG A 287 -0.35 -14.39 6.48
C ARG A 287 -1.04 -15.61 5.88
N LEU A 288 -0.66 -16.79 6.32
CA LEU A 288 -1.08 -18.07 5.73
C LEU A 288 -1.75 -18.96 6.79
N PRO A 289 -3.02 -19.37 6.62
CA PRO A 289 -3.71 -20.27 7.54
C PRO A 289 -3.35 -21.76 7.31
N PHE A 290 -2.07 -22.04 7.03
CA PHE A 290 -1.60 -23.36 6.64
C PHE A 290 -1.06 -24.21 7.79
N GLY A 291 -1.31 -23.82 9.05
CA GLY A 291 -0.75 -24.52 10.21
C GLY A 291 -1.15 -26.00 10.36
N GLY A 292 -2.16 -26.47 9.62
CA GLY A 292 -2.54 -27.89 9.56
C GLY A 292 -2.15 -28.63 8.27
N ALA A 293 -1.54 -27.94 7.31
CA ALA A 293 -1.07 -28.56 6.07
C ALA A 293 0.27 -29.25 6.31
N LYS A 294 0.46 -30.42 5.69
CA LYS A 294 1.68 -31.22 5.85
C LYS A 294 2.53 -31.32 4.59
N GLU A 295 1.93 -31.03 3.43
CA GLU A 295 2.58 -31.22 2.14
C GLU A 295 2.25 -30.05 1.21
N MET A 296 3.26 -29.65 0.43
CA MET A 296 3.10 -28.65 -0.63
C MET A 296 2.39 -29.29 -1.84
N ASN A 297 1.32 -28.66 -2.31
CA ASN A 297 0.56 -29.12 -3.49
C ASN A 297 0.31 -27.96 -4.47
N PRO A 298 -0.11 -28.24 -5.73
CA PRO A 298 -0.31 -27.19 -6.73
C PRO A 298 -1.29 -26.08 -6.31
N ALA A 299 -2.35 -26.43 -5.57
CA ALA A 299 -3.31 -25.44 -5.10
C ALA A 299 -2.72 -24.51 -4.04
N LEU A 300 -1.89 -25.02 -3.13
CA LEU A 300 -1.16 -24.19 -2.15
C LEU A 300 -0.10 -23.32 -2.85
N ARG A 301 0.63 -23.87 -3.83
CA ARG A 301 1.57 -23.10 -4.65
C ARG A 301 0.89 -21.92 -5.35
N ALA A 302 -0.31 -22.14 -5.91
CA ALA A 302 -1.10 -21.09 -6.52
C ALA A 302 -1.47 -19.98 -5.54
N VAL A 303 -1.80 -20.32 -4.29
CA VAL A 303 -2.04 -19.32 -3.24
C VAL A 303 -0.76 -18.55 -2.92
N LEU A 304 0.40 -19.20 -2.80
CA LEU A 304 1.65 -18.50 -2.51
C LEU A 304 2.05 -17.52 -3.62
N TYR A 305 1.88 -17.90 -4.90
CA TYR A 305 2.09 -16.99 -6.03
C TYR A 305 1.10 -15.81 -6.01
N HIS A 306 -0.17 -16.07 -5.68
CA HIS A 306 -1.20 -15.05 -5.56
C HIS A 306 -0.90 -14.05 -4.42
N GLU A 307 -0.57 -14.54 -3.23
CA GLU A 307 -0.25 -13.66 -2.08
C GLU A 307 1.05 -12.88 -2.30
N TYR A 308 2.07 -13.47 -2.94
CA TYR A 308 3.28 -12.70 -3.29
C TYR A 308 3.00 -11.62 -4.36
N ALA A 309 2.14 -11.89 -5.34
CA ALA A 309 1.76 -10.88 -6.33
C ALA A 309 1.15 -9.62 -5.69
N HIS A 310 0.39 -9.77 -4.60
CA HIS A 310 -0.11 -8.61 -3.84
C HIS A 310 1.00 -7.75 -3.25
N VAL A 311 2.16 -8.32 -2.89
CA VAL A 311 3.32 -7.54 -2.41
C VAL A 311 3.75 -6.55 -3.48
N VAL A 312 4.04 -7.07 -4.68
CA VAL A 312 4.55 -6.27 -5.80
C VAL A 312 3.50 -5.27 -6.29
N VAL A 313 2.24 -5.69 -6.39
CA VAL A 313 1.12 -4.78 -6.75
C VAL A 313 0.99 -3.67 -5.72
N PHE A 314 1.08 -3.98 -4.42
CA PHE A 314 0.97 -2.97 -3.38
C PHE A 314 2.11 -1.96 -3.42
N GLU A 315 3.35 -2.39 -3.64
CA GLU A 315 4.49 -1.47 -3.78
C GLU A 315 4.36 -0.55 -5.00
N LEU A 316 4.01 -1.11 -6.16
CA LEU A 316 3.84 -0.33 -7.39
C LEU A 316 2.69 0.68 -7.29
N THR A 317 1.59 0.28 -6.66
CA THR A 317 0.37 1.09 -6.57
C THR A 317 0.30 1.94 -5.31
N ARG A 318 1.21 1.74 -4.34
CA ARG A 318 1.17 2.36 -3.00
C ARG A 318 -0.20 2.24 -2.34
N GLY A 319 -0.86 1.10 -2.54
CA GLY A 319 -2.21 0.83 -2.04
C GLY A 319 -3.37 1.45 -2.85
N ASN A 320 -3.08 2.26 -3.87
CA ASN A 320 -4.08 2.92 -4.72
C ASN A 320 -4.56 2.02 -5.89
N CYS A 321 -4.85 0.75 -5.63
CA CYS A 321 -5.23 -0.21 -6.69
C CYS A 321 -6.74 -0.52 -6.63
N PRO A 322 -7.49 -0.44 -7.76
CA PRO A 322 -8.85 -0.94 -7.81
C PRO A 322 -8.85 -2.46 -7.58
N LEU A 323 -9.83 -2.94 -6.82
CA LEU A 323 -9.83 -4.31 -6.31
C LEU A 323 -9.78 -5.36 -7.43
N TRP A 324 -10.53 -5.16 -8.52
CA TRP A 324 -10.50 -6.06 -9.67
C TRP A 324 -9.10 -6.18 -10.31
N LEU A 325 -8.32 -5.10 -10.35
CA LEU A 325 -6.98 -5.14 -10.93
C LEU A 325 -6.01 -5.84 -9.98
N ASN A 326 -6.11 -5.52 -8.69
CA ASN A 326 -5.29 -6.17 -7.65
C ASN A 326 -5.49 -7.69 -7.63
N GLU A 327 -6.74 -8.14 -7.56
CA GLU A 327 -7.09 -9.57 -7.56
C GLU A 327 -6.83 -10.21 -8.92
N GLY A 328 -7.05 -9.50 -10.03
CA GLY A 328 -6.80 -10.00 -11.37
C GLY A 328 -5.32 -10.31 -11.63
N VAL A 329 -4.40 -9.42 -11.24
CA VAL A 329 -2.95 -9.66 -11.34
C VAL A 329 -2.54 -10.85 -10.49
N ALA A 330 -3.03 -10.92 -9.25
CA ALA A 330 -2.72 -12.03 -8.35
C ALA A 330 -3.27 -13.38 -8.86
N GLU A 331 -4.48 -13.39 -9.44
CA GLU A 331 -5.06 -14.58 -10.09
C GLU A 331 -4.25 -15.03 -11.31
N VAL A 332 -3.75 -14.12 -12.15
CA VAL A 332 -2.91 -14.49 -13.31
C VAL A 332 -1.69 -15.28 -12.84
N PHE A 333 -0.97 -14.80 -11.82
CA PHE A 333 0.19 -15.51 -11.28
C PHE A 333 -0.19 -16.82 -10.59
N GLY A 334 -1.24 -16.84 -9.77
CA GLY A 334 -1.70 -18.06 -9.10
C GLY A 334 -2.07 -19.18 -10.08
N ARG A 335 -2.74 -18.83 -11.19
CA ARG A 335 -3.19 -19.78 -12.22
C ARG A 335 -2.06 -20.40 -13.04
N THR A 336 -0.87 -19.80 -13.05
CA THR A 336 0.33 -20.47 -13.61
C THR A 336 0.70 -21.75 -12.85
N GLN A 337 0.32 -21.85 -11.57
CA GLN A 337 0.61 -23.01 -10.72
C GLN A 337 -0.56 -24.00 -10.66
N TYR A 338 -1.79 -23.50 -10.71
CA TYR A 338 -3.00 -24.33 -10.71
C TYR A 338 -4.14 -23.59 -11.41
N ASP A 339 -4.43 -23.99 -12.64
CA ASP A 339 -5.51 -23.38 -13.42
C ASP A 339 -6.88 -23.93 -12.97
N ARG A 340 -7.84 -23.01 -12.80
CA ARG A 340 -9.19 -23.29 -12.30
C ARG A 340 -10.23 -22.96 -13.37
N PRO A 341 -11.31 -23.74 -13.54
CA PRO A 341 -12.35 -23.41 -14.49
C PRO A 341 -12.97 -22.03 -14.27
N LEU A 342 -13.36 -21.37 -15.37
CA LEU A 342 -14.03 -20.05 -15.36
C LEU A 342 -15.56 -20.19 -15.44
N THR A 343 -16.12 -21.15 -14.71
CA THR A 343 -17.53 -21.57 -14.85
C THR A 343 -18.53 -20.44 -14.64
N GLU A 344 -18.33 -19.57 -13.65
CA GLU A 344 -19.26 -18.47 -13.37
C GLU A 344 -19.16 -17.38 -14.43
N LEU A 345 -17.95 -17.09 -14.93
CA LEU A 345 -17.76 -16.18 -16.05
C LEU A 345 -18.41 -16.74 -17.32
N GLU A 346 -18.24 -18.02 -17.63
CA GLU A 346 -18.88 -18.67 -18.78
C GLU A 346 -20.42 -18.60 -18.69
N HIS A 347 -20.99 -18.81 -17.50
CA HIS A 347 -22.43 -18.64 -17.27
C HIS A 347 -22.88 -17.18 -17.38
N ALA A 348 -22.08 -16.23 -16.90
CA ALA A 348 -22.38 -14.80 -17.00
C ALA A 348 -22.35 -14.32 -18.44
N VAL A 349 -21.34 -14.72 -19.23
CA VAL A 349 -21.22 -14.39 -20.65
C VAL A 349 -22.42 -14.91 -21.44
N ARG A 350 -22.80 -16.18 -21.25
CA ARG A 350 -23.97 -16.78 -21.92
C ARG A 350 -25.29 -16.06 -21.62
N ARG A 351 -25.41 -15.43 -20.45
CA ARG A 351 -26.61 -14.68 -20.02
C ARG A 351 -26.52 -13.18 -20.29
N GLY A 352 -25.41 -12.68 -20.84
CA GLY A 352 -25.16 -11.24 -20.98
C GLY A 352 -25.08 -10.50 -19.63
N ALA A 353 -24.70 -11.20 -18.55
CA ALA A 353 -24.78 -10.74 -17.17
C ALA A 353 -23.39 -10.55 -16.53
N VAL A 354 -22.37 -10.18 -17.32
CA VAL A 354 -21.05 -9.79 -16.78
C VAL A 354 -21.17 -8.53 -15.94
N THR A 355 -20.36 -8.44 -14.88
CA THR A 355 -20.43 -7.31 -13.94
C THR A 355 -19.72 -6.09 -14.53
N ASP A 356 -20.20 -4.89 -14.21
CA ASP A 356 -19.49 -3.66 -14.53
C ASP A 356 -18.23 -3.52 -13.65
N PHE A 357 -17.05 -3.36 -14.26
CA PHE A 357 -15.77 -3.23 -13.54
C PHE A 357 -15.74 -2.06 -12.57
N ARG A 358 -16.48 -0.97 -12.83
CA ARG A 358 -16.58 0.16 -11.90
C ARG A 358 -17.20 -0.24 -10.56
N LYS A 359 -18.10 -1.24 -10.55
CA LYS A 359 -18.65 -1.82 -9.32
C LYS A 359 -17.65 -2.72 -8.59
N LEU A 360 -16.64 -3.21 -9.31
CA LEU A 360 -15.59 -4.10 -8.79
C LEU A 360 -14.35 -3.33 -8.30
N GLU A 361 -14.35 -1.99 -8.31
CA GLU A 361 -13.17 -1.21 -7.89
C GLU A 361 -12.99 -1.13 -6.36
N LYS A 362 -14.10 -1.10 -5.60
CA LYS A 362 -14.05 -0.78 -4.16
C LYS A 362 -14.08 -2.00 -3.24
N SER A 363 -15.03 -2.89 -3.44
CA SER A 363 -15.28 -3.98 -2.49
C SER A 363 -16.12 -5.08 -3.12
N PHE A 364 -15.78 -6.32 -2.81
CA PHE A 364 -16.62 -7.48 -3.07
C PHE A 364 -17.57 -7.77 -1.91
N SER A 365 -17.57 -6.96 -0.84
CA SER A 365 -18.42 -7.20 0.32
C SER A 365 -19.90 -7.01 0.05
N GLY A 366 -20.68 -7.98 0.54
CA GLY A 366 -22.12 -8.07 0.30
C GLY A 366 -22.50 -8.87 -0.94
N LEU A 367 -21.54 -9.32 -1.75
CA LEU A 367 -21.79 -10.22 -2.87
C LEU A 367 -22.13 -11.63 -2.38
N SER A 368 -22.97 -12.33 -3.16
CA SER A 368 -23.19 -13.77 -2.98
C SER A 368 -21.92 -14.55 -3.33
N ALA A 369 -21.86 -15.83 -2.95
CA ALA A 369 -20.73 -16.69 -3.30
C ALA A 369 -20.50 -16.77 -4.82
N ALA A 370 -21.58 -16.86 -5.60
CA ALA A 370 -21.50 -16.90 -7.05
C ALA A 370 -21.03 -15.57 -7.65
N ASP A 371 -21.55 -14.45 -7.14
CA ASP A 371 -21.15 -13.12 -7.63
C ASP A 371 -19.70 -12.79 -7.27
N ALA A 372 -19.23 -13.22 -6.10
CA ALA A 372 -17.84 -13.09 -5.72
C ALA A 372 -16.94 -13.95 -6.62
N ALA A 373 -17.30 -15.22 -6.86
CA ALA A 373 -16.57 -16.08 -7.78
C ALA A 373 -16.52 -15.50 -9.21
N LEU A 374 -17.64 -14.94 -9.69
CA LEU A 374 -17.69 -14.21 -10.95
C LEU A 374 -16.75 -13.01 -10.94
N ALA A 375 -16.73 -12.20 -9.88
CA ALA A 375 -15.85 -11.04 -9.76
C ALA A 375 -14.37 -11.43 -9.87
N TYR A 376 -13.93 -12.49 -9.19
CA TYR A 376 -12.56 -13.02 -9.30
C TYR A 376 -12.24 -13.52 -10.72
N GLN A 377 -13.12 -14.35 -11.29
CA GLN A 377 -12.93 -14.90 -12.63
C GLN A 377 -12.91 -13.81 -13.72
N GLN A 378 -13.76 -12.79 -13.57
CA GLN A 378 -13.83 -11.65 -14.46
C GLN A 378 -12.58 -10.77 -14.34
N SER A 379 -12.12 -10.52 -13.11
CA SER A 379 -10.87 -9.80 -12.82
C SER A 379 -9.67 -10.47 -13.46
N TYR A 380 -9.52 -11.78 -13.27
CA TYR A 380 -8.52 -12.60 -13.95
C TYR A 380 -8.61 -12.47 -15.47
N SER A 381 -9.80 -12.66 -16.04
CA SER A 381 -10.00 -12.65 -17.48
C SER A 381 -9.62 -11.32 -18.12
N MET A 382 -9.95 -10.20 -17.47
CA MET A 382 -9.56 -8.86 -17.92
C MET A 382 -8.06 -8.64 -17.85
N VAL A 383 -7.41 -8.96 -16.73
CA VAL A 383 -5.96 -8.79 -16.61
C VAL A 383 -5.20 -9.72 -17.55
N ASN A 384 -5.66 -10.97 -17.71
CA ASN A 384 -5.12 -11.88 -18.70
C ASN A 384 -5.27 -11.34 -20.13
N HIS A 385 -6.38 -10.68 -20.46
CA HIS A 385 -6.52 -9.99 -21.73
C HIS A 385 -5.51 -8.85 -21.89
N LEU A 386 -5.33 -8.00 -20.88
CA LEU A 386 -4.33 -6.93 -20.89
C LEU A 386 -2.91 -7.47 -21.09
N VAL A 387 -2.54 -8.52 -20.34
CA VAL A 387 -1.21 -9.15 -20.42
C VAL A 387 -1.00 -9.80 -21.79
N THR A 388 -1.97 -10.58 -22.28
CA THR A 388 -1.81 -11.29 -23.57
C THR A 388 -1.87 -10.39 -24.78
N THR A 389 -2.44 -9.18 -24.66
CA THR A 389 -2.61 -8.24 -25.78
C THR A 389 -1.56 -7.15 -25.78
N TYR A 390 -1.20 -6.61 -24.61
CA TYR A 390 -0.29 -5.46 -24.50
C TYR A 390 0.96 -5.72 -23.64
N GLY A 391 1.07 -6.90 -23.03
CA GLY A 391 2.23 -7.31 -22.24
C GLY A 391 2.25 -6.76 -20.81
N TRP A 392 3.08 -7.38 -19.96
CA TRP A 392 3.26 -6.97 -18.57
C TRP A 392 3.81 -5.56 -18.41
N TYR A 393 4.61 -5.07 -19.37
CA TYR A 393 5.11 -3.69 -19.36
C TYR A 393 3.99 -2.66 -19.25
N ARG A 394 2.88 -2.83 -20.00
CA ARG A 394 1.74 -1.92 -19.93
C ARG A 394 0.97 -2.07 -18.63
N VAL A 395 0.82 -3.29 -18.12
CA VAL A 395 0.21 -3.53 -16.80
C VAL A 395 1.03 -2.82 -15.72
N LYS A 396 2.37 -2.94 -15.73
CA LYS A 396 3.27 -2.20 -14.83
C LYS A 396 3.05 -0.69 -14.92
N GLN A 397 2.97 -0.12 -16.13
CA GLN A 397 2.71 1.33 -16.30
C GLN A 397 1.38 1.76 -15.68
N ILE A 398 0.32 0.94 -15.79
CA ILE A 398 -0.96 1.19 -15.12
C ILE A 398 -0.76 1.20 -13.60
N LEU A 399 -0.09 0.17 -13.05
CA LEU A 399 0.15 0.06 -11.61
C LEU A 399 0.99 1.24 -11.06
N VAL A 400 2.03 1.67 -11.78
CA VAL A 400 2.85 2.84 -11.43
C VAL A 400 2.04 4.13 -11.52
N GLY A 401 1.21 4.29 -12.56
CA GLY A 401 0.31 5.44 -12.68
C GLY A 401 -0.63 5.57 -11.49
N LEU A 402 -1.20 4.45 -11.04
CA LEU A 402 -1.98 4.37 -9.81
C LEU A 402 -1.16 4.77 -8.58
N GLY A 403 0.08 4.27 -8.43
CA GLY A 403 0.99 4.66 -7.35
C GLY A 403 1.36 6.14 -7.33
N ASN A 404 1.28 6.80 -8.49
CA ASN A 404 1.49 8.24 -8.65
C ASN A 404 0.20 9.07 -8.47
N GLY A 405 -0.89 8.45 -8.03
CA GLY A 405 -2.12 9.13 -7.65
C GLY A 405 -3.18 9.21 -8.74
N LEU A 406 -2.96 8.61 -9.91
CA LEU A 406 -4.01 8.50 -10.92
C LEU A 406 -5.14 7.57 -10.44
N ASN A 407 -6.36 7.80 -10.92
CA ASN A 407 -7.44 6.81 -10.81
C ASN A 407 -7.30 5.75 -11.92
N ALA A 408 -8.11 4.69 -11.85
CA ALA A 408 -8.04 3.58 -12.80
C ALA A 408 -8.23 4.01 -14.26
N GLU A 409 -9.20 4.89 -14.53
CA GLU A 409 -9.48 5.37 -15.88
C GLU A 409 -8.29 6.15 -16.46
N ALA A 410 -7.73 7.09 -15.68
CA ALA A 410 -6.59 7.89 -16.09
C ALA A 410 -5.30 7.06 -16.23
N ALA A 411 -5.06 6.10 -15.32
CA ALA A 411 -3.89 5.22 -15.39
C ALA A 411 -3.92 4.32 -16.62
N ILE A 412 -5.08 3.74 -16.96
CA ILE A 412 -5.26 2.92 -18.16
C ILE A 412 -5.10 3.76 -19.43
N ALA A 413 -5.76 4.93 -19.49
CA ALA A 413 -5.66 5.82 -20.64
C ALA A 413 -4.22 6.31 -20.88
N ALA A 414 -3.50 6.65 -19.82
CA ALA A 414 -2.10 7.06 -19.92
C ALA A 414 -1.19 5.92 -20.37
N ALA A 415 -1.34 4.72 -19.82
CA ALA A 415 -0.51 3.57 -20.16
C ALA A 415 -0.77 3.04 -21.58
N LEU A 416 -1.99 3.20 -22.10
CA LEU A 416 -2.41 2.70 -23.42
C LEU A 416 -2.68 3.82 -24.44
N ALA A 417 -2.15 5.03 -24.20
CA ALA A 417 -2.36 6.19 -25.08
C ALA A 417 -1.94 5.91 -26.54
N ASP A 418 -0.86 5.16 -26.73
CA ASP A 418 -0.32 4.79 -28.05
C ASP A 418 -1.28 3.89 -28.86
N PHE A 419 -2.19 3.20 -28.17
CA PHE A 419 -3.26 2.39 -28.79
C PHE A 419 -4.58 3.17 -28.92
N ASN A 420 -4.61 4.43 -28.48
CA ASN A 420 -5.81 5.26 -28.40
C ASN A 420 -6.95 4.59 -27.59
N LEU A 421 -6.58 3.85 -26.53
CA LEU A 421 -7.51 3.10 -25.70
C LEU A 421 -7.86 3.84 -24.41
N THR A 422 -9.13 3.74 -24.06
CA THR A 422 -9.68 4.23 -22.79
C THR A 422 -10.11 3.04 -21.92
N TYR A 423 -10.50 3.32 -20.68
CA TYR A 423 -11.09 2.32 -19.78
C TYR A 423 -12.27 1.59 -20.40
N ASP A 424 -13.20 2.32 -21.05
CA ASP A 424 -14.34 1.69 -21.73
C ASP A 424 -13.90 0.96 -23.02
N GLY A 425 -12.83 1.45 -23.67
CA GLY A 425 -12.20 0.79 -24.81
C GLY A 425 -11.73 -0.62 -24.48
N ILE A 426 -10.95 -0.78 -23.40
CA ILE A 426 -10.47 -2.12 -22.99
C ILE A 426 -11.61 -3.05 -22.56
N ILE A 427 -12.68 -2.51 -21.96
CA ILE A 427 -13.86 -3.30 -21.59
C ILE A 427 -14.58 -3.81 -22.83
N ARG A 428 -14.69 -2.99 -23.86
CA ARG A 428 -15.29 -3.38 -25.13
C ARG A 428 -14.48 -4.47 -25.83
N GLU A 429 -13.16 -4.27 -25.98
CA GLU A 429 -12.28 -5.27 -26.63
C GLU A 429 -12.29 -6.61 -25.88
N TRP A 430 -12.24 -6.57 -24.54
CA TRP A 430 -12.37 -7.77 -23.72
C TRP A 430 -13.71 -8.50 -23.93
N ARG A 431 -14.84 -7.77 -24.02
CA ARG A 431 -16.16 -8.35 -24.29
C ARG A 431 -16.24 -8.99 -25.68
N GLU A 432 -15.69 -8.32 -26.69
CA GLU A 432 -15.63 -8.85 -28.06
C GLU A 432 -14.83 -10.15 -28.11
N ARG A 433 -13.69 -10.22 -27.40
CA ARG A 433 -12.89 -11.45 -27.27
C ARG A 433 -13.65 -12.59 -26.59
N LEU A 434 -14.40 -12.29 -25.53
CA LEU A 434 -15.23 -13.30 -24.86
C LEU A 434 -16.34 -13.85 -25.77
N ALA A 435 -16.93 -13.00 -26.61
CA ALA A 435 -17.93 -13.42 -27.59
C ALA A 435 -17.33 -14.27 -28.72
N GLY A 436 -16.14 -13.90 -29.22
CA GLY A 436 -15.44 -14.63 -30.28
C GLY A 436 -15.03 -16.06 -29.87
N ASN A 437 -14.57 -16.24 -28.63
CA ASN A 437 -14.21 -17.57 -28.09
C ASN A 437 -15.43 -18.46 -27.80
N GLY A 438 -16.65 -17.90 -27.76
CA GLY A 438 -17.90 -18.64 -27.54
C GLY A 438 -18.53 -19.22 -28.81
N GLY A 439 -18.03 -18.85 -30.00
CA GLY A 439 -18.55 -19.27 -31.30
C GLY A 439 -17.88 -20.50 -31.94
N GLU A 440 -16.75 -20.96 -31.40
CA GLU A 440 -15.99 -22.12 -31.92
C GLU A 440 -16.17 -23.41 -31.10
N ARG A 441 -17.32 -23.59 -30.42
CA ARG A 441 -17.62 -24.86 -29.73
C ARG A 441 -18.94 -25.48 -30.16
#